data_AF-A0A962AUE7-F1
#
_entry.id   AF-A0A962AUE7-F1
#
_cell.length_a   1.000
_cell.length_b   1.000
_cell.length_c   1.000
_cell.angle_alpha   90.00
_cell.angle_beta   90.00
_cell.angle_gamma   90.00
#
_symmetry.space_group_name_H-M   'P 1'
#
loop_
_entity.id
_entity.type
_entity.pdbx_description
1 polymer ?
#
loop_
_entity_poly.entity_id
_entity_poly.type
_entity_poly.pdbx_seq_one_letter_code
_entity_poly.pdbx_strand_id
1 'polypeptide(L)' 'QLRAALIAAHPQYGQVDDVVAANADDVKALAGLGGATDKAPFGSAVADFYLTNPIARASAVMAECSAVAAGGYAQAAE' A
#
# COMPACT_ATOMS: atom_id res chain seq x y z
N GLN A 1 -14.67 -9.24 -22.52
CA GLN A 1 -13.60 -8.67 -23.37
C GLN A 1 -12.45 -8.08 -22.53
N LEU A 2 -12.71 -7.25 -21.51
CA LEU A 2 -11.66 -6.65 -20.66
C LEU A 2 -10.65 -7.67 -20.08
N ARG A 3 -11.13 -8.76 -19.47
CA ARG A 3 -10.23 -9.78 -18.88
C ARG A 3 -9.28 -10.39 -19.91
N ALA A 4 -9.77 -10.66 -21.13
CA ALA A 4 -8.93 -11.19 -22.21
C ALA A 4 -7.85 -10.18 -22.64
N ALA A 5 -8.20 -8.89 -22.76
CA ALA A 5 -7.23 -7.85 -23.07
C ALA A 5 -6.18 -7.66 -21.96
N LEU A 6 -6.60 -7.71 -20.69
CA LEU A 6 -5.69 -7.61 -19.54
C LEU A 6 -4.68 -8.75 -19.51
N ILE A 7 -5.15 -9.99 -19.70
CA ILE A 7 -4.28 -11.17 -19.72
C ILE A 7 -3.33 -11.14 -20.92
N ALA A 8 -3.78 -10.66 -22.08
CA ALA A 8 -2.93 -10.52 -23.25
C ALA A 8 -1.80 -9.50 -23.04
N ALA A 9 -2.08 -8.38 -22.36
CA ALA A 9 -1.07 -7.38 -22.03
C ALA A 9 -0.16 -7.80 -20.87
N HIS A 10 -0.73 -8.50 -19.88
CA HIS A 10 -0.11 -8.82 -18.61
C HIS A 10 -0.56 -10.22 -18.15
N PRO A 11 0.12 -11.29 -18.61
CA PRO A 11 -0.28 -12.67 -18.39
C PRO A 11 -0.48 -13.06 -16.92
N GLN A 12 0.23 -12.41 -15.99
CA GLN A 12 0.14 -12.67 -14.56
C GLN A 12 -1.27 -12.45 -14.00
N TYR A 13 -2.09 -11.55 -14.57
CA TYR A 13 -3.47 -11.36 -14.10
C TYR A 13 -4.40 -12.54 -14.43
N GLY A 14 -3.96 -13.49 -15.27
CA GLY A 14 -4.67 -14.73 -15.55
C GLY A 14 -4.40 -15.85 -14.54
N GLN A 15 -3.30 -15.76 -13.79
CA GLN A 15 -2.83 -16.75 -12.82
C GLN A 15 -3.44 -16.46 -11.44
N VAL A 16 -4.77 -16.61 -11.33
CA VAL A 16 -5.50 -16.33 -10.09
C VAL A 16 -5.11 -17.37 -9.03
N ASP A 17 -4.94 -16.91 -7.80
CA ASP A 17 -4.52 -17.72 -6.64
C ASP A 17 -3.10 -18.31 -6.73
N ASP A 18 -2.31 -17.90 -7.73
CA ASP A 18 -0.92 -18.30 -7.91
C ASP A 18 0.06 -17.13 -7.71
N VAL A 19 1.25 -17.44 -7.19
CA VAL A 19 2.37 -16.49 -7.08
C VAL A 19 3.42 -16.86 -8.11
N VAL A 20 3.53 -16.06 -9.17
CA VAL A 20 4.55 -16.24 -10.21
C VAL A 20 5.84 -15.57 -9.76
N ALA A 21 6.95 -16.31 -9.78
CA ALA A 21 8.26 -15.77 -9.45
C ALA A 21 8.68 -14.66 -10.43
N ALA A 22 9.12 -13.52 -9.89
CA ALA A 22 9.68 -12.43 -10.67
C ALA A 22 11.15 -12.71 -11.06
N ASN A 23 11.65 -12.02 -12.09
CA ASN A 23 13.04 -12.11 -12.48
C ASN A 23 13.93 -11.33 -11.50
N ALA A 24 14.88 -12.01 -10.87
CA ALA A 24 15.81 -11.38 -9.94
C ALA A 24 16.74 -10.34 -10.60
N ASP A 25 16.99 -10.46 -11.91
CA ASP A 25 17.83 -9.50 -12.65
C ASP A 25 17.17 -8.11 -12.79
N ASP A 26 15.85 -7.99 -12.61
CA ASP A 26 15.15 -6.71 -12.64
C ASP A 26 15.64 -5.77 -11.52
N VAL A 27 16.04 -6.33 -10.37
CA VAL A 27 16.63 -5.56 -9.26
C VAL A 27 17.99 -4.96 -9.67
N LYS A 28 18.79 -5.70 -10.45
CA LYS A 28 20.07 -5.19 -10.96
C LYS A 28 19.85 -4.07 -11.96
N ALA A 29 18.83 -4.20 -12.82
CA ALA A 29 18.45 -3.14 -13.75
C ALA A 29 18.03 -1.87 -13.00
N LEU A 30 17.21 -1.99 -11.95
CA LEU A 30 16.81 -0.86 -11.10
C LEU A 30 18.00 -0.20 -10.41
N ALA A 31 18.95 -0.98 -9.87
CA ALA A 31 20.16 -0.46 -9.26
C ALA A 31 21.03 0.34 -10.25
N GLY A 32 20.98 -0.02 -11.54
CA GLY A 32 21.69 0.67 -12.61
C GLY A 32 21.08 2.03 -13.03
N LEU A 33 19.83 2.33 -12.66
CA LEU A 33 19.17 3.59 -13.06
C LEU A 33 19.76 4.82 -12.34
N GLY A 34 20.36 4.64 -11.16
CA GLY A 34 20.88 5.75 -10.35
C GLY A 34 19.80 6.73 -9.88
N GLY A 35 20.22 7.94 -9.52
CA GLY A 35 19.34 9.01 -9.03
C GLY A 35 19.94 9.74 -7.83
N ALA A 36 19.63 11.03 -7.69
CA ALA A 36 20.03 11.80 -6.51
C ALA A 36 18.96 11.63 -5.42
N THR A 37 19.37 11.22 -4.22
CA THR A 37 18.52 11.23 -3.04
C THR A 37 18.60 12.59 -2.36
N ASP A 38 17.48 13.06 -1.82
CA ASP A 38 17.52 14.19 -0.90
C ASP A 38 18.08 13.76 0.48
N LYS A 39 18.25 14.72 1.39
CA LYS A 39 18.74 14.48 2.76
C LYS A 39 17.60 14.31 3.78
N ALA A 40 16.36 14.26 3.33
CA ALA A 40 15.22 14.10 4.21
C ALA A 40 15.23 12.69 4.82
N PRO A 41 14.82 12.55 6.09
CA PRO A 41 14.61 11.23 6.66
C PRO A 41 13.45 10.51 5.95
N PHE A 42 13.48 9.19 5.94
CA PHE A 42 12.32 8.41 5.53
C PHE A 42 11.12 8.71 6.43
N GLY A 43 10.01 9.14 5.82
CA GLY A 43 8.73 9.34 6.49
C GLY A 43 7.81 8.15 6.31
N SER A 44 6.73 8.09 7.10
CA SER A 44 5.66 7.12 6.86
C SER A 44 4.91 7.48 5.57
N ALA A 45 4.81 6.51 4.65
CA ALA A 45 3.98 6.66 3.45
C ALA A 45 2.47 6.65 3.77
N VAL A 46 2.10 6.10 4.93
CA VAL A 46 0.72 6.00 5.41
C VAL A 46 0.64 6.69 6.77
N ALA A 47 0.05 7.88 6.81
CA ALA A 47 -0.08 8.65 8.05
C ALA A 47 -1.10 8.04 9.02
N ASP A 48 -2.15 7.42 8.51
CA ASP A 48 -3.19 6.76 9.29
C ASP A 48 -3.57 5.42 8.65
N PHE A 49 -3.32 4.34 9.37
CA PHE A 49 -3.63 2.98 8.95
C PHE A 49 -5.13 2.74 8.76
N TYR A 50 -5.98 3.38 9.56
CA TYR A 50 -7.44 3.18 9.53
C TYR A 50 -8.11 4.01 8.43
N LEU A 51 -7.42 4.98 7.83
CA LEU A 51 -7.98 5.91 6.84
C LEU A 51 -7.25 5.87 5.48
N THR A 52 -6.71 4.71 5.12
CA THR A 52 -5.88 4.49 3.91
C THR A 52 -6.59 4.71 2.58
N ASN A 53 -7.86 4.33 2.47
CA ASN A 53 -8.62 4.37 1.23
C ASN A 53 -10.02 5.00 1.43
N PRO A 54 -10.77 5.34 0.35
CA PRO A 54 -12.06 6.01 0.48
C PRO A 54 -13.12 5.21 1.26
N ILE A 55 -13.09 3.87 1.16
CA ILE A 55 -14.02 3.00 1.88
C ILE A 55 -13.75 3.08 3.38
N ALA A 56 -12.48 2.96 3.76
CA ALA A 56 -12.06 3.06 5.16
C ALA A 56 -12.36 4.46 5.73
N ARG A 57 -12.15 5.53 4.95
CA ARG A 57 -12.51 6.91 5.34
C ARG A 57 -14.00 7.15 5.52
N ALA A 58 -14.85 6.44 4.78
CA ALA A 58 -16.29 6.54 4.94
C ALA A 58 -16.82 5.73 6.13
N SER A 59 -15.99 4.87 6.75
CA SER A 59 -16.41 4.00 7.85
C SER A 59 -16.34 4.72 9.20
N ALA A 60 -17.49 4.80 9.89
CA ALA A 60 -17.55 5.31 11.26
C ALA A 60 -16.68 4.49 12.23
N VAL A 61 -16.66 3.16 12.06
CA VAL A 61 -15.86 2.27 12.90
C VAL A 61 -14.36 2.57 12.75
N MET A 62 -13.91 2.84 11.51
CA MET A 62 -12.49 3.17 11.29
C MET A 62 -12.14 4.57 11.80
N ALA A 63 -13.08 5.51 11.77
CA ALA A 63 -12.89 6.81 12.41
C ALA A 63 -12.70 6.67 13.92
N GLU A 64 -13.49 5.81 14.58
CA GLU A 64 -13.30 5.49 16.00
C GLU A 64 -11.93 4.86 16.25
N CYS A 65 -11.53 3.84 15.48
CA CYS A 65 -10.22 3.20 15.60
C CYS A 65 -9.05 4.19 15.40
N SER A 66 -9.16 5.08 14.42
CA SER A 66 -8.19 6.16 14.19
C SER A 66 -8.07 7.08 15.42
N ALA A 67 -9.22 7.49 15.99
CA ALA A 67 -9.24 8.32 17.19
C ALA A 67 -8.54 7.61 18.37
N VAL A 68 -8.81 6.32 18.60
CA VAL A 68 -8.11 5.52 19.63
C VAL A 68 -6.59 5.55 19.41
N ALA A 69 -6.17 5.25 18.19
CA ALA A 69 -4.76 5.13 17.83
C ALA A 69 -4.01 6.46 17.92
N ALA A 70 -4.70 7.58 17.67
CA ALA A 70 -4.17 8.93 17.83
C ALA A 70 -4.12 9.42 19.30
N GLY A 71 -4.48 8.57 20.28
CA GLY A 71 -4.52 8.93 21.70
C GLY A 71 -5.85 9.53 22.16
N GLY A 72 -6.90 9.40 21.36
CA GLY A 72 -8.26 9.92 21.57
C GLY A 72 -9.06 9.28 22.70
N TYR A 73 -8.43 8.51 23.60
CA TYR A 73 -9.00 8.11 24.89
C TYR A 73 -8.10 8.49 26.07
N ALA A 74 -7.65 9.74 26.11
CA ALA A 74 -7.05 10.32 27.32
C ALA A 74 -8.06 10.60 28.46
N GLN A 75 -9.33 10.19 28.34
CA GLN A 75 -10.34 10.25 29.41
C GLN A 75 -11.31 9.06 29.36
N ALA A 76 -10.83 7.87 29.67
CA ALA A 76 -11.59 6.92 30.48
C ALA A 76 -10.68 6.53 31.65
N ALA A 77 -10.45 7.51 32.52
CA ALA A 77 -9.82 7.27 33.80
C ALA A 77 -10.78 6.40 34.63
N GLU A 78 -10.35 5.17 34.92
CA GLU A 78 -10.60 4.54 36.21
C GLU A 78 -9.33 4.63 37.05
#